data_AF-A0A4R6GKP2-F1
#
_entry.id   AF-A0A4R6GKP2-F1
#
_cell.length_a   1.000
_cell.length_b   1.000
_cell.length_c   1.000
_cell.angle_alpha   90.00
_cell.angle_beta   90.00
_cell.angle_gamma   90.00
#
_symmetry.space_group_name_H-M   'P 1'
#
loop_
_entity.id
_entity.type
_entity.pdbx_description
1 polymer ?
#
loop_
_entity_poly.entity_id
_entity_poly.type
_entity_poly.pdbx_seq_one_letter_code
_entity_poly.pdbx_strand_id
1 'polypeptide(L)'
;MTIWPTRSVEEQGTLSLWSWQVLELPDGDRHLIGYCMENREGRVSSAVVELDLENLRATTNSGRVYLLIGASGNNLDANYVWGRWTQQLSIQMWNDVSDSVWQEHLARNDGKPKNNR
;
A
#
# COMPACT_ATOMS: atom_id res chain seq x y z
N MET A 1 -15.29 4.48 -14.61
CA MET A 1 -15.36 4.88 -13.18
C MET A 1 -14.69 6.24 -13.03
N THR A 2 -15.15 7.06 -12.09
CA THR A 2 -14.57 8.37 -11.75
C THR A 2 -13.45 8.21 -10.73
N ILE A 3 -12.39 9.01 -10.83
CA ILE A 3 -11.35 9.12 -9.80
C ILE A 3 -11.79 10.20 -8.82
N TRP A 4 -11.93 9.87 -7.55
CA TRP A 4 -12.36 10.82 -6.51
C TRP A 4 -11.17 11.56 -5.90
N PRO A 5 -11.33 12.83 -5.52
CA PRO A 5 -10.31 13.55 -4.77
C PRO A 5 -10.08 12.86 -3.42
N THR A 6 -8.80 12.72 -3.04
CA THR A 6 -8.43 12.13 -1.76
C THR A 6 -8.73 13.12 -0.64
N ARG A 7 -9.42 12.68 0.42
CA ARG A 7 -9.63 13.47 1.65
C ARG A 7 -8.30 13.89 2.29
N SER A 8 -8.29 14.91 3.12
CA SER A 8 -7.04 15.39 3.74
C SER A 8 -6.49 14.39 4.77
N VAL A 9 -5.25 14.61 5.25
CA VAL A 9 -4.65 13.76 6.28
C VAL A 9 -5.20 14.09 7.67
N GLU A 10 -5.64 15.32 7.89
CA GLU A 10 -6.33 15.75 9.11
C GLU A 10 -7.68 15.06 9.26
N GLU A 11 -8.39 14.82 8.15
CA GLU A 11 -9.67 14.12 8.14
C GLU A 11 -9.51 12.59 8.15
N GLN A 12 -8.52 12.06 7.43
CA GLN A 12 -8.26 10.63 7.27
C GLN A 12 -6.76 10.35 7.30
N GLY A 13 -6.19 10.44 8.50
CA GLY A 13 -4.77 10.25 8.74
C GLY A 13 -4.32 8.79 8.72
N THR A 14 -5.22 7.86 9.04
CA THR A 14 -4.96 6.41 9.01
C THR A 14 -6.02 5.70 8.19
N LEU A 15 -5.60 4.77 7.33
CA LEU A 15 -6.49 3.95 6.49
C LEU A 15 -6.02 2.51 6.43
N SER A 16 -6.94 1.61 6.14
CA SER A 16 -6.68 0.19 6.02
C SER A 16 -6.73 -0.24 4.55
N LEU A 17 -5.64 -0.81 4.07
CA LEU A 17 -5.54 -1.39 2.72
C LEU A 17 -5.60 -2.90 2.80
N TRP A 18 -6.56 -3.47 2.09
CA TRP A 18 -6.66 -4.91 1.86
C TRP A 18 -6.31 -5.24 0.40
N SER A 19 -5.85 -6.47 0.15
CA SER A 19 -5.30 -6.91 -1.14
C SER A 19 -4.33 -5.86 -1.63
N TRP A 20 -3.32 -5.60 -0.80
CA TRP A 20 -2.37 -4.52 -0.99
C TRP A 20 -1.18 -5.00 -1.80
N GLN A 21 -0.59 -4.06 -2.53
CA GLN A 21 0.66 -4.23 -3.24
C GLN A 21 1.58 -3.02 -2.99
N VAL A 22 2.88 -3.27 -3.04
CA VAL A 22 3.94 -2.27 -3.01
C VAL A 22 4.60 -2.25 -4.39
N LEU A 23 4.43 -1.14 -5.10
CA LEU A 23 4.99 -0.96 -6.43
C LEU A 23 6.15 0.03 -6.35
N GLU A 24 7.31 -0.40 -6.82
CA GLU A 24 8.54 0.39 -6.83
C GLU A 24 8.78 0.97 -8.22
N LEU A 25 8.98 2.29 -8.28
CA LEU A 25 9.31 3.01 -9.49
C LEU A 25 10.83 2.99 -9.75
N PRO A 26 11.30 3.30 -10.99
CA PRO A 26 12.73 3.23 -11.34
C PRO A 26 13.62 4.21 -10.57
N ASP A 27 13.06 5.27 -9.99
CA ASP A 27 13.75 6.22 -9.11
C ASP A 27 13.89 5.72 -7.67
N GLY A 28 13.31 4.55 -7.35
CA GLY A 28 13.30 3.95 -6.02
C GLY A 28 12.08 4.34 -5.18
N ASP A 29 11.18 5.18 -5.69
CA ASP A 29 9.97 5.55 -4.97
C ASP A 29 9.01 4.35 -4.91
N ARG A 30 8.56 4.04 -3.70
CA ARG A 30 7.58 2.97 -3.46
C ARG A 30 6.21 3.56 -3.25
N HIS A 31 5.20 2.99 -3.90
CA HIS A 31 3.80 3.38 -3.77
C HIS A 31 2.97 2.19 -3.32
N LEU A 32 1.98 2.44 -2.47
CA LEU A 32 1.00 1.44 -2.09
C LEU A 32 -0.20 1.50 -3.00
N ILE A 33 -0.65 0.33 -3.41
CA ILE A 33 -1.96 0.16 -4.05
C ILE A 33 -2.77 -0.88 -3.29
N GLY A 34 -4.08 -0.74 -3.29
CA GLY A 34 -4.96 -1.74 -2.67
C GLY A 34 -6.39 -1.24 -2.54
N TYR A 35 -7.21 -2.05 -1.90
CA TYR A 35 -8.59 -1.70 -1.61
C TYR A 35 -8.69 -1.01 -0.24
N CYS A 36 -9.08 0.26 -0.23
CA CYS A 36 -9.31 1.02 0.99
C CYS A 36 -10.65 0.61 1.61
N MET A 37 -10.62 0.02 2.80
CA MET A 37 -11.83 -0.49 3.44
C MET A 37 -12.77 0.64 3.91
N GLU A 38 -12.21 1.74 4.43
CA GLU A 38 -12.98 2.87 4.93
C GLU A 38 -13.72 3.60 3.82
N ASN A 39 -13.09 3.73 2.65
CA ASN A 39 -13.64 4.47 1.51
C ASN A 39 -14.31 3.56 0.47
N ARG A 40 -14.12 2.23 0.58
CA ARG A 40 -14.66 1.21 -0.33
C ARG A 40 -14.27 1.45 -1.79
N GLU A 41 -12.99 1.74 -2.01
CA GLU A 41 -12.44 2.08 -3.32
C GLU A 41 -11.03 1.52 -3.52
N GLY A 42 -10.66 1.29 -4.77
CA GLY A 42 -9.25 1.14 -5.15
C GLY A 42 -8.50 2.44 -4.87
N ARG A 43 -7.28 2.32 -4.35
CA ARG A 43 -6.48 3.48 -3.95
C ARG A 43 -5.01 3.29 -4.31
N VAL A 44 -4.39 4.40 -4.67
CA VAL A 44 -2.94 4.58 -4.83
C VAL A 44 -2.48 5.60 -3.81
N SER A 45 -1.36 5.33 -3.13
CA SER A 45 -0.78 6.26 -2.18
C SER A 45 0.26 7.19 -2.82
N SER A 46 0.59 8.27 -2.13
CA SER A 46 1.86 8.99 -2.34
C SER A 46 3.06 8.11 -1.98
N ALA A 47 4.27 8.56 -2.32
CA ALA A 47 5.50 7.84 -2.05
C ALA A 47 5.62 7.44 -0.57
N VAL A 48 5.96 6.19 -0.31
CA VAL A 48 6.18 5.60 1.01
C VAL A 48 7.55 6.05 1.51
N VAL A 49 7.56 6.69 2.67
CA VAL A 49 8.79 7.16 3.33
C VAL A 49 9.24 6.22 4.45
N GLU A 50 8.31 5.44 5.01
CA GLU A 50 8.59 4.45 6.06
C GLU A 50 7.70 3.23 5.86
N LEU A 51 8.27 2.04 6.01
CA LEU A 51 7.55 0.78 5.94
C LEU A 51 7.97 -0.11 7.12
N ASP A 52 7.10 -0.18 8.13
CA ASP A 52 7.23 -1.05 9.28
C ASP A 52 6.65 -2.43 8.92
N LEU A 53 7.55 -3.36 8.62
CA LEU A 53 7.21 -4.73 8.29
C LEU A 53 6.87 -5.59 9.50
N GLU A 54 7.12 -5.15 10.74
CA GLU A 54 6.68 -5.95 11.89
C GLU A 54 5.17 -5.82 12.09
N ASN A 55 4.66 -4.59 11.98
CA ASN A 55 3.27 -4.25 12.21
C ASN A 55 2.46 -4.06 10.91
N LEU A 56 3.08 -4.27 9.75
CA LEU A 56 2.46 -4.03 8.43
C LEU A 56 1.86 -2.64 8.32
N ARG A 57 2.70 -1.64 8.60
CA ARG A 57 2.31 -0.24 8.61
C ARG A 57 3.23 0.55 7.70
N ALA A 58 2.66 1.42 6.88
CA ALA A 58 3.42 2.31 6.02
C ALA A 58 3.05 3.77 6.30
N THR A 59 4.05 4.64 6.26
CA THR A 59 3.86 6.10 6.30
C THR A 59 4.27 6.66 4.95
N THR A 60 3.44 7.54 4.37
CA THR A 60 3.73 8.19 3.10
C THR A 60 4.18 9.63 3.29
N ASN A 61 4.75 10.24 2.25
CA ASN A 61 5.24 11.62 2.28
C ASN A 61 4.14 12.66 2.59
N SER A 62 2.87 12.33 2.34
CA SER A 62 1.77 13.20 2.78
C SER A 62 1.53 13.16 4.30
N GLY A 63 2.21 12.28 5.04
CA GLY A 63 1.98 12.01 6.46
C GLY A 63 0.86 11.01 6.72
N ARG A 64 0.30 10.37 5.68
CA ARG A 64 -0.77 9.39 5.84
C ARG A 64 -0.19 8.03 6.23
N VAL A 65 -0.87 7.39 7.17
CA VAL A 65 -0.55 6.04 7.63
C VAL A 65 -1.48 5.04 6.96
N TYR A 66 -0.92 3.98 6.42
CA TYR A 66 -1.65 2.84 5.88
C TYR A 66 -1.37 1.59 6.70
N LEU A 67 -2.42 0.92 7.14
CA LEU A 67 -2.39 -0.39 7.77
C LEU A 67 -2.62 -1.43 6.68
N LEU A 68 -1.65 -2.31 6.45
CA LEU A 68 -1.71 -3.34 5.43
C LEU A 68 -2.32 -4.60 6.04
N ILE A 69 -3.55 -4.91 5.62
CA ILE A 69 -4.37 -5.95 6.24
C ILE A 69 -4.22 -7.27 5.48
N GLY A 70 -3.76 -8.30 6.19
CA GLY A 70 -3.58 -9.63 5.63
C GLY A 70 -2.39 -9.72 4.68
N ALA A 71 -2.34 -10.81 3.91
CA ALA A 71 -1.29 -11.05 2.93
C ALA A 71 -1.34 -10.02 1.79
N SER A 72 -0.19 -9.81 1.13
CA SER A 72 -0.15 -9.12 -0.15
C SER A 72 -1.11 -9.80 -1.13
N GLY A 73 -1.70 -9.02 -2.03
CA GLY A 73 -2.67 -9.56 -2.96
C GLY A 73 -3.14 -8.53 -3.96
N ASN A 74 -3.76 -9.00 -5.03
CA ASN A 74 -4.20 -8.14 -6.10
C ASN A 74 -5.70 -7.76 -5.94
N ASN A 75 -6.07 -6.55 -6.36
CA ASN A 75 -7.46 -6.09 -6.38
C ASN A 75 -7.76 -5.35 -7.69
N LEU A 76 -8.89 -5.66 -8.32
CA LEU A 76 -9.26 -5.10 -9.63
C LEU A 76 -9.48 -3.58 -9.59
N ASP A 77 -10.12 -3.05 -8.54
CA ASP A 77 -10.34 -1.62 -8.40
C ASP A 77 -9.01 -0.89 -8.16
N ALA A 78 -8.14 -1.48 -7.35
CA ALA A 78 -6.79 -0.95 -7.10
C ALA A 78 -5.95 -0.89 -8.38
N ASN A 79 -5.93 -2.00 -9.15
CA ASN A 79 -5.24 -2.05 -10.44
C ASN A 79 -5.78 -1.01 -11.43
N TYR A 80 -7.10 -0.82 -11.46
CA TYR A 80 -7.71 0.18 -12.33
C TYR A 80 -7.23 1.58 -11.98
N VAL A 81 -7.23 1.93 -10.68
CA VAL A 81 -6.75 3.24 -10.22
C VAL A 81 -5.26 3.40 -10.47
N TRP A 82 -4.45 2.37 -10.24
CA TRP A 82 -3.03 2.37 -10.58
C TRP A 82 -2.79 2.64 -12.06
N GLY A 83 -3.46 1.91 -12.96
CA GLY A 83 -3.30 2.08 -14.41
C GLY A 83 -3.69 3.49 -14.88
N ARG A 84 -4.70 4.11 -14.25
CA ARG A 84 -5.07 5.51 -14.54
C ARG A 84 -4.03 6.50 -14.02
N TRP A 85 -3.52 6.26 -12.82
CA TRP A 85 -2.53 7.12 -12.17
C TRP A 85 -1.20 7.11 -12.94
N THR A 86 -0.70 5.94 -13.33
CA THR A 86 0.53 5.81 -14.13
C THR A 86 0.36 6.43 -15.52
N GLN A 87 -0.79 6.24 -16.17
CA GLN A 87 -1.10 6.89 -17.44
C GLN A 87 -1.06 8.43 -17.32
N GLN A 88 -1.63 8.99 -16.24
CA GLN A 88 -1.65 10.44 -16.01
C GLN A 88 -0.24 11.01 -15.76
N LEU A 89 0.63 10.26 -15.09
CA LEU A 89 2.01 10.66 -14.80
C LEU A 89 3.03 10.18 -15.83
N SER A 90 2.59 9.53 -16.91
CA SER A 90 3.46 8.95 -17.95
C SER A 90 4.49 7.94 -17.41
N ILE A 91 4.15 7.23 -16.34
CA ILE A 91 4.97 6.17 -15.76
C ILE A 91 4.73 4.88 -16.55
N GLN A 92 5.80 4.29 -17.07
CA GLN A 92 5.74 3.10 -17.94
C GLN A 92 6.37 1.85 -17.34
N MET A 93 7.18 2.01 -16.29
CA MET A 93 7.92 0.93 -15.66
C MET A 93 7.75 1.02 -14.16
N TRP A 94 7.53 -0.12 -13.53
CA TRP A 94 7.51 -0.32 -12.10
C TRP A 94 7.76 -1.81 -11.82
N ASN A 95 8.25 -2.11 -10.62
CA ASN A 95 8.40 -3.47 -10.14
C ASN A 95 7.39 -3.72 -9.02
N ASP A 96 6.70 -4.85 -9.09
CA ASP A 96 5.89 -5.31 -7.96
C ASP A 96 6.80 -6.02 -6.95
N VAL A 97 7.00 -5.39 -5.78
CA VAL A 97 7.84 -5.93 -4.70
C VAL A 97 7.02 -6.45 -3.53
N SER A 98 5.69 -6.58 -3.69
CA SER A 98 4.76 -6.97 -2.63
C SER A 98 5.09 -8.33 -2.03
N ASP A 99 5.51 -9.28 -2.85
CA ASP A 99 5.87 -10.62 -2.38
C ASP A 99 7.12 -10.58 -1.52
N SER A 100 8.13 -9.80 -1.90
CA SER A 100 9.36 -9.64 -1.09
C SER A 100 9.04 -9.00 0.26
N VAL A 101 8.20 -7.95 0.25
CA VAL A 101 7.71 -7.29 1.45
C VAL A 101 6.95 -8.25 2.36
N TRP A 102 6.08 -9.09 1.79
CA TRP A 102 5.30 -10.07 2.55
C TRP A 102 6.18 -11.17 3.15
N GLN A 103 7.12 -11.72 2.38
CA GLN A 103 8.06 -12.72 2.89
C GLN A 103 8.93 -12.16 4.01
N GLU A 104 9.38 -10.92 3.90
CA GLU A 104 10.16 -10.27 4.95
C GLU A 104 9.35 -10.03 6.23
N HIS A 105 8.07 -9.64 6.10
CA HIS A 105 7.14 -9.58 7.24
C HIS A 105 7.03 -10.93 7.95
N LEU A 106 6.82 -12.02 7.19
CA LEU A 106 6.73 -13.36 7.73
C LEU A 106 8.03 -13.76 8.45
N ALA A 107 9.19 -13.53 7.83
CA ALA A 107 10.49 -13.85 8.41
C ALA A 107 10.74 -13.12 9.74
N ARG A 108 10.30 -11.86 9.86
CA ARG A 108 10.41 -11.06 11.10
C ARG A 108 9.48 -11.55 12.20
N ASN A 109 8.31 -12.09 11.83
CA ASN A 109 7.30 -12.55 12.79
C ASN A 109 7.42 -14.04 13.16
N ASP A 110 7.99 -14.90 12.32
CA ASP A 110 8.24 -16.31 12.63
C ASP A 110 9.29 -16.49 13.74
N GLY A 111 10.15 -15.49 13.97
CA GLY A 111 11.10 -15.45 15.08
C GLY A 111 10.52 -15.06 16.45
N LYS A 112 9.25 -14.62 16.51
CA LYS A 112 8.60 -14.27 17.79
C LYS A 112 8.01 -15.54 18.40
N PRO A 113 8.31 -15.90 19.67
CA PRO A 113 7.67 -17.02 20.32
C PRO A 113 6.16 -16.79 20.30
N LYS A 114 5.42 -17.74 19.72
CA LYS A 114 3.96 -17.76 19.78
C LYS A 114 3.58 -17.91 21.25
N ASN A 115 3.33 -16.79 21.93
CA ASN A 115 2.72 -16.81 23.26
C ASN A 115 1.31 -17.36 23.09
N ASN A 116 1.17 -18.67 23.23
CA ASN A 116 -0.11 -19.35 23.43
C ASN A 116 -0.76 -18.75 24.67
N ARG A 117 -1.94 -18.18 24.51
CA ARG A 117 -2.84 -17.83 25.60
C ARG A 117 -4.00 -18.82 25.62
#